data_AF-A0A1M7PSN4-F1
#
_entry.id   AF-A0A1M7PSN4-F1
#
_cell.length_a   1.000
_cell.length_b   1.000
_cell.length_c   1.000
_cell.angle_alpha   90.00
_cell.angle_beta   90.00
_cell.angle_gamma   90.00
#
_symmetry.space_group_name_H-M   'P 1'
#
loop_
_entity.id
_entity.type
_entity.pdbx_description
1 polymer ?
#
loop_
_entity_poly.entity_id
_entity_poly.type
_entity_poly.pdbx_seq_one_letter_code
_entity_poly.pdbx_strand_id
1 'polypeptide(L)'
;MKEFIHKGSYNMNNKLLFFLGLVIWLLTLPFSADAQEKLNKLVQERKILHQEWQESEKQKSGIFGNRTKKDMTATNEWMDRIIQKDNQIMQELEMLKDIQTTTIGNEKEDYKFIAHKAEADIVKLKRALQSKDSDIREEQEKTRTYEWTTLIFFISSLVLGFLYYRRKR
;
A
#
# COMPACT_ATOMS: atom_id res chain seq x y z
N MET A 1 -26.47 -32.99 33.86
CA MET A 1 -25.54 -31.87 33.55
C MET A 1 -24.66 -32.20 32.34
N LYS A 2 -25.23 -32.63 31.20
CA LYS A 2 -24.47 -33.03 30.00
C LYS A 2 -25.11 -32.64 28.66
N GLU A 3 -26.15 -31.79 28.68
CA GLU A 3 -26.84 -31.38 27.44
C GLU A 3 -26.61 -29.92 27.01
N PHE A 4 -25.82 -29.15 27.74
CA PHE A 4 -25.70 -27.70 27.47
C PHE A 4 -24.53 -27.28 26.56
N ILE A 5 -23.65 -28.20 26.15
CA ILE A 5 -22.39 -27.83 25.48
C ILE A 5 -22.46 -27.93 23.95
N HIS A 6 -23.45 -28.62 23.37
CA HIS A 6 -23.37 -28.96 21.94
C HIS A 6 -24.01 -27.97 20.95
N LYS A 7 -24.62 -26.87 21.41
CA LYS A 7 -25.23 -25.85 20.53
C LYS A 7 -24.33 -24.64 20.18
N GLY A 8 -23.14 -24.55 20.76
CA GLY A 8 -22.25 -23.37 20.59
C GLY A 8 -21.38 -23.36 19.33
N SER A 9 -21.04 -24.54 18.77
CA SER A 9 -20.00 -24.64 17.72
C SER A 9 -20.51 -24.36 16.30
N TYR A 10 -21.77 -24.73 16.00
CA TYR A 10 -22.35 -24.56 14.66
C TYR A 10 -22.61 -23.09 14.26
N ASN A 11 -22.76 -22.18 15.23
CA ASN A 11 -23.09 -20.78 14.96
C ASN A 11 -21.89 -19.94 14.54
N MET A 12 -20.66 -20.31 14.94
CA MET A 12 -19.45 -19.53 14.61
C MET A 12 -19.08 -19.65 13.13
N ASN A 13 -19.20 -20.85 12.54
CA ASN A 13 -18.87 -21.07 11.13
C ASN A 13 -19.87 -20.38 10.20
N ASN A 14 -21.16 -20.36 10.55
CA ASN A 14 -22.16 -19.65 9.78
C ASN A 14 -21.95 -18.13 9.83
N LYS A 15 -21.66 -17.57 11.02
CA LYS A 15 -21.32 -16.14 11.15
C LYS A 15 -20.07 -15.77 10.36
N LEU A 16 -19.07 -16.65 10.34
CA LEU A 16 -17.85 -16.46 9.56
C LEU A 16 -18.12 -16.52 8.05
N LEU A 17 -18.97 -17.46 7.59
CA LEU A 17 -19.43 -17.54 6.20
C LEU A 17 -20.26 -16.31 5.78
N PHE A 18 -21.16 -15.83 6.65
CA PHE A 18 -21.90 -14.58 6.42
C PHE A 18 -20.95 -13.38 6.36
N PHE A 19 -19.94 -13.32 7.23
CA PHE A 19 -18.94 -12.25 7.22
C PHE A 19 -18.08 -12.29 5.95
N LEU A 20 -17.62 -13.47 5.54
CA LEU A 20 -16.87 -13.66 4.28
C LEU A 20 -17.72 -13.30 3.07
N GLY A 21 -18.99 -13.72 3.04
CA GLY A 21 -19.94 -13.35 2.00
C GLY A 21 -20.20 -11.85 1.94
N LEU A 22 -20.30 -11.18 3.10
CA LEU A 22 -20.46 -9.73 3.18
C LEU A 22 -19.22 -8.99 2.68
N VAL A 23 -18.01 -9.46 3.02
CA VAL A 23 -16.75 -8.87 2.54
C VAL A 23 -16.61 -9.04 1.03
N ILE A 24 -16.94 -10.21 0.48
CA ILE A 24 -16.94 -10.46 -0.97
C ILE A 24 -17.98 -9.57 -1.67
N TRP A 25 -19.18 -9.44 -1.10
CA TRP A 25 -20.23 -8.57 -1.63
C TRP A 25 -19.82 -7.09 -1.61
N LEU A 26 -19.15 -6.65 -0.54
CA LEU A 26 -18.62 -5.29 -0.43
C LEU A 26 -17.50 -5.02 -1.47
N LEU A 27 -16.68 -6.03 -1.77
CA LEU A 27 -15.63 -5.97 -2.80
C LEU A 27 -16.18 -5.91 -4.23
N THR A 28 -17.42 -6.38 -4.46
CA THR A 28 -18.08 -6.26 -5.76
C THR A 28 -18.82 -4.95 -5.97
N LEU A 29 -18.86 -4.06 -4.96
CA LEU A 29 -19.43 -2.74 -5.15
C LEU A 29 -18.58 -1.99 -6.19
N PRO A 30 -19.19 -1.48 -7.27
CA PRO A 30 -18.44 -0.70 -8.24
C PRO A 30 -17.93 0.55 -7.52
N PHE A 31 -16.62 0.63 -7.33
CA PHE A 31 -15.97 1.87 -6.94
C PHE A 31 -16.04 2.80 -8.15
N SER A 32 -17.07 3.63 -8.18
CA SER A 32 -17.34 4.53 -9.30
C SER A 32 -16.17 5.49 -9.47
N ALA A 33 -15.48 5.37 -10.61
CA ALA A 33 -14.43 6.29 -11.05
C ALA A 33 -15.07 7.62 -11.51
N ASP A 34 -15.53 8.42 -10.54
CA ASP A 34 -16.24 9.70 -10.71
C ASP A 34 -15.48 10.69 -11.62
N ALA A 35 -14.15 10.68 -11.51
CA ALA A 35 -13.25 11.50 -12.33
C ALA A 35 -13.31 11.19 -13.84
N GLN A 36 -13.46 9.93 -14.22
CA GLN A 36 -13.50 9.53 -15.63
C GLN A 36 -14.88 9.83 -16.26
N GLU A 37 -15.94 9.80 -15.46
CA GLU A 37 -17.31 10.07 -15.88
C GLU A 37 -17.48 11.53 -16.30
N LYS A 38 -16.93 12.47 -15.53
CA LYS A 38 -16.95 13.90 -15.85
C LYS A 38 -16.23 14.21 -17.17
N LEU A 39 -15.04 13.66 -17.37
CA LEU A 39 -14.29 13.81 -18.62
C LEU A 39 -15.06 13.22 -19.81
N ASN A 40 -15.62 12.02 -19.66
CA ASN A 40 -16.42 11.38 -20.69
C ASN A 40 -17.63 12.23 -21.08
N LYS A 41 -18.30 12.85 -20.10
CA LYS A 41 -19.41 13.76 -20.35
C LYS A 41 -18.98 14.99 -21.16
N LEU A 42 -17.87 15.63 -20.80
CA LEU A 42 -17.33 16.78 -21.55
C LEU A 42 -16.98 16.41 -23.00
N VAL A 43 -16.37 15.23 -23.21
CA VAL A 43 -16.04 14.73 -24.54
C VAL A 43 -17.31 14.43 -25.36
N GLN A 44 -18.35 13.88 -24.72
CA GLN A 44 -19.66 13.66 -25.37
C GLN A 44 -20.32 14.98 -25.77
N GLU A 45 -20.34 15.98 -24.88
CA GLU A 45 -20.88 17.31 -25.17
C GLU A 45 -20.14 17.96 -26.36
N ARG A 46 -18.79 17.84 -26.40
CA ARG A 46 -17.96 18.33 -27.51
C ARG A 46 -18.28 17.61 -28.83
N LYS A 47 -18.58 16.32 -28.79
CA LYS A 47 -18.99 15.55 -29.97
C LYS A 47 -20.35 16.03 -30.51
N ILE A 48 -21.31 16.29 -29.63
CA ILE A 48 -22.62 16.80 -30.00
C ILE A 48 -22.49 18.18 -30.66
N LEU A 49 -21.74 19.11 -30.05
CA LEU A 49 -21.48 20.44 -30.63
C LEU A 49 -20.81 20.34 -32.01
N HIS A 50 -19.89 19.40 -32.21
CA HIS A 50 -19.28 19.17 -33.52
C HIS A 50 -20.27 18.64 -34.55
N GLN A 51 -21.21 17.78 -34.15
CA GLN A 51 -22.27 17.28 -35.03
C GLN A 51 -23.24 18.41 -35.41
N GLU A 52 -23.68 19.21 -34.45
CA GLU A 52 -24.53 20.38 -34.69
C GLU A 52 -23.85 21.41 -35.60
N TRP A 53 -22.55 21.65 -35.39
CA TRP A 53 -21.75 22.48 -36.30
C TRP A 53 -21.72 21.89 -37.71
N GLN A 54 -21.46 20.58 -37.88
CA GLN A 54 -21.48 19.93 -39.20
C GLN A 54 -22.83 20.01 -39.89
N GLU A 55 -23.93 19.88 -39.15
CA GLU A 55 -25.28 20.05 -39.67
C GLU A 55 -25.55 21.49 -40.10
N SER A 56 -25.10 22.46 -39.29
CA SER A 56 -25.18 23.88 -39.63
C SER A 56 -24.34 24.23 -40.88
N GLU A 57 -23.21 23.54 -41.07
CA GLU A 57 -22.33 23.72 -42.22
C GLU A 57 -22.98 23.18 -43.51
N LYS A 58 -23.72 22.07 -43.41
CA LYS A 58 -24.47 21.46 -44.53
C LYS A 58 -25.68 22.29 -44.95
N GLN A 59 -26.28 23.06 -44.04
CA GLN A 59 -27.43 23.93 -44.32
C GLN A 59 -27.05 25.28 -44.93
N LYS A 60 -25.74 25.56 -45.14
CA LYS A 60 -25.27 26.83 -45.70
C LYS A 60 -25.83 27.04 -47.11
N SER A 61 -26.69 28.03 -47.22
CA SER A 61 -27.40 28.42 -48.43
C SER A 61 -26.71 29.65 -49.04
N GLY A 62 -25.75 29.39 -49.92
CA GLY A 62 -25.22 30.37 -50.85
C GLY A 62 -25.54 29.92 -52.27
N ILE A 63 -26.39 30.66 -52.98
CA ILE A 63 -26.76 30.40 -54.40
C ILE A 63 -25.52 30.34 -55.33
N PHE A 64 -24.35 30.80 -54.85
CA PHE A 64 -23.09 30.80 -55.58
C PHE A 64 -21.86 30.43 -54.73
N GLY A 65 -21.99 29.50 -53.78
CA GLY A 65 -20.82 29.01 -53.01
C GLY A 65 -20.15 30.04 -52.08
N ASN A 66 -20.59 31.31 -52.10
CA ASN A 66 -20.14 32.36 -51.18
C ASN A 66 -20.98 32.30 -49.90
N ARG A 67 -20.30 32.06 -48.78
CA ARG A 67 -20.88 32.10 -47.43
C ARG A 67 -21.44 33.50 -47.16
N THR A 68 -22.66 33.59 -46.63
CA THR A 68 -23.21 34.88 -46.23
C THR A 68 -22.56 35.34 -44.91
N LYS A 69 -22.64 36.65 -44.62
CA LYS A 69 -22.19 37.20 -43.34
C LYS A 69 -22.86 36.51 -42.14
N LYS A 70 -24.12 36.08 -42.28
CA LYS A 70 -24.86 35.33 -41.25
C LYS A 70 -24.24 33.94 -41.02
N ASP A 71 -23.89 33.23 -42.09
CA ASP A 71 -23.22 31.93 -42.00
C ASP A 71 -21.84 32.05 -41.35
N MET A 72 -21.11 33.13 -41.63
CA MET A 72 -19.81 33.41 -41.01
C MET A 72 -19.94 33.66 -39.50
N THR A 73 -20.90 34.47 -39.06
CA THR A 73 -21.13 34.72 -37.63
C THR A 73 -21.52 33.44 -36.89
N ALA A 74 -22.43 32.65 -37.46
CA ALA A 74 -22.85 31.37 -36.87
C ALA A 74 -21.66 30.40 -36.75
N THR A 75 -20.80 30.32 -37.77
CA THR A 75 -19.60 29.47 -37.74
C THR A 75 -18.63 29.89 -36.63
N ASN A 76 -18.40 31.20 -36.48
CA ASN A 76 -17.52 31.72 -35.43
C ASN A 76 -18.07 31.42 -34.03
N GLU A 77 -19.40 31.52 -33.84
CA GLU A 77 -20.04 31.19 -32.57
C GLU A 77 -19.89 29.71 -32.23
N TRP A 78 -20.07 28.80 -33.20
CA TRP A 78 -19.80 27.38 -33.01
C TRP A 78 -18.34 27.10 -32.66
N MET A 79 -17.41 27.77 -33.37
CA MET A 79 -15.99 27.61 -33.12
C MET A 79 -15.60 28.05 -31.70
N ASP A 80 -16.14 29.18 -31.24
CA ASP A 80 -15.91 29.68 -29.87
C ASP A 80 -16.45 28.69 -28.82
N ARG A 81 -17.66 28.16 -29.01
CA ARG A 81 -18.22 27.13 -28.13
C ARG A 81 -17.38 25.85 -28.09
N ILE A 82 -16.88 25.39 -29.25
CA ILE A 82 -16.02 24.21 -29.34
C ILE A 82 -14.69 24.47 -28.62
N ILE A 83 -14.05 25.63 -28.85
CA ILE A 83 -12.80 26.01 -28.18
C ILE A 83 -12.98 26.09 -26.66
N GLN A 84 -14.07 26.66 -26.18
CA GLN A 84 -14.37 26.72 -24.75
C GLN A 84 -14.51 25.31 -24.15
N LYS A 85 -15.15 24.38 -24.87
CA LYS A 85 -15.23 22.97 -24.42
C LYS A 85 -13.90 22.25 -24.47
N ASP A 86 -13.10 22.47 -25.51
CA ASP A 86 -11.76 21.90 -25.62
C ASP A 86 -10.85 22.41 -24.47
N ASN A 87 -10.98 23.68 -24.08
CA ASN A 87 -10.28 24.23 -22.91
C ASN A 87 -10.73 23.58 -21.60
N GLN A 88 -12.03 23.33 -21.41
CA GLN A 88 -12.55 22.60 -20.25
C GLN A 88 -12.00 21.17 -20.19
N ILE A 89 -11.98 20.47 -21.33
CA ILE A 89 -11.40 19.12 -21.42
C ILE A 89 -9.91 19.14 -21.07
N MET A 90 -9.15 20.14 -21.56
CA MET A 90 -7.72 20.26 -21.28
C MET A 90 -7.45 20.47 -19.79
N GLN A 91 -8.22 21.34 -19.13
CA GLN A 91 -8.09 21.59 -17.68
C GLN A 91 -8.36 20.33 -16.85
N GLU A 92 -9.38 19.54 -17.19
CA GLU A 92 -9.64 18.28 -16.49
C GLU A 92 -8.53 17.25 -16.75
N LEU A 93 -7.99 17.17 -17.97
CA LEU A 93 -6.86 16.28 -18.27
C LEU A 93 -5.58 16.67 -17.50
N GLU A 94 -5.27 17.96 -17.40
CA GLU A 94 -4.16 18.46 -16.59
C GLU A 94 -4.36 18.13 -15.11
N MET A 95 -5.56 18.34 -14.58
CA MET A 95 -5.90 17.97 -13.20
C MET A 95 -5.69 16.47 -12.93
N LEU A 96 -6.14 15.60 -13.84
CA LEU A 96 -5.95 14.14 -13.70
C LEU A 96 -4.46 13.76 -13.73
N LYS A 97 -3.68 14.41 -14.60
CA LYS A 97 -2.23 14.21 -14.69
C LYS A 97 -1.50 14.65 -13.42
N ASP A 98 -1.90 15.79 -12.85
CA ASP A 98 -1.31 16.31 -11.61
C ASP A 98 -1.63 15.41 -10.42
N ILE A 99 -2.86 14.91 -10.32
CA ILE A 99 -3.25 13.92 -9.31
C ILE A 99 -2.42 12.64 -9.46
N GLN A 100 -2.28 12.11 -10.68
CA GLN A 100 -1.48 10.92 -10.93
C GLN A 100 0.00 11.12 -10.57
N THR A 101 0.58 12.25 -10.95
CA THR A 101 1.99 12.57 -10.69
C THR A 101 2.23 12.77 -9.19
N THR A 102 1.31 13.43 -8.50
CA THR A 102 1.38 13.64 -7.04
C THR A 102 1.30 12.32 -6.28
N THR A 103 0.37 11.43 -6.65
CA THR A 103 0.24 10.11 -6.02
C THR A 103 1.50 9.27 -6.22
N ILE A 104 2.05 9.22 -7.45
CA ILE A 104 3.30 8.50 -7.73
C ILE A 104 4.49 9.10 -6.97
N GLY A 105 4.54 10.43 -6.85
CA GLY A 105 5.57 11.14 -6.08
C GLY A 105 5.53 10.75 -4.60
N ASN A 106 4.36 10.88 -3.98
CA ASN A 106 4.15 10.54 -2.57
C ASN A 106 4.47 9.06 -2.29
N GLU A 107 4.00 8.13 -3.13
CA GLU A 107 4.32 6.71 -2.97
C GLU A 107 5.83 6.45 -3.00
N LYS A 108 6.57 7.06 -3.94
CA LYS A 108 8.03 6.89 -4.04
C LYS A 108 8.76 7.43 -2.82
N GLU A 109 8.33 8.58 -2.29
CA GLU A 109 8.91 9.16 -1.08
C GLU A 109 8.64 8.29 0.15
N ASP A 110 7.43 7.75 0.27
CA ASP A 110 7.04 6.83 1.33
C ASP A 110 7.86 5.52 1.28
N TYR A 111 8.04 4.93 0.09
CA TYR A 111 8.90 3.75 -0.07
C TYR A 111 10.34 4.02 0.35
N LYS A 112 10.90 5.16 -0.04
CA LYS A 112 12.26 5.55 0.35
C LYS A 112 12.38 5.74 1.86
N PHE A 113 11.39 6.37 2.49
CA PHE A 113 11.35 6.55 3.92
C PHE A 113 11.24 5.22 4.68
N ILE A 114 10.34 4.33 4.25
CA ILE A 114 10.16 3.00 4.83
C ILE A 114 11.44 2.17 4.68
N ALA A 115 12.07 2.19 3.51
CA ALA A 115 13.33 1.48 3.27
C ALA A 115 14.45 1.96 4.20
N HIS A 116 14.65 3.28 4.32
CA HIS A 116 15.64 3.83 5.24
C HIS A 116 15.36 3.50 6.71
N LYS A 117 14.09 3.52 7.12
CA LYS A 117 13.69 3.13 8.47
C LYS A 117 13.98 1.65 8.73
N ALA A 118 13.65 0.78 7.77
CA ALA A 118 13.94 -0.65 7.85
C ALA A 118 15.44 -0.93 7.94
N GLU A 119 16.27 -0.25 7.14
CA GLU A 119 17.73 -0.34 7.22
C GLU A 119 18.26 0.07 8.61
N ALA A 120 17.78 1.20 9.14
CA ALA A 120 18.18 1.67 10.46
C ALA A 120 17.79 0.67 11.56
N ASP A 121 16.61 0.07 11.47
CA ASP A 121 16.12 -0.91 12.42
C ASP A 121 16.90 -2.23 12.33
N ILE A 122 17.23 -2.70 11.12
CA ILE A 122 18.11 -3.87 10.92
C ILE A 122 19.47 -3.65 11.56
N VAL A 123 20.07 -2.46 11.41
CA VAL A 123 21.36 -2.14 12.02
C VAL A 123 21.27 -2.16 13.55
N LYS A 124 20.19 -1.60 14.13
CA LYS A 124 19.96 -1.63 15.58
C LYS A 124 19.79 -3.06 16.09
N LEU A 125 18.96 -3.86 15.41
CA LEU A 125 18.73 -5.27 15.77
C LEU A 125 20.01 -6.09 15.68
N LYS A 126 20.82 -5.88 14.64
CA LYS A 126 22.12 -6.55 14.50
C LYS A 126 23.08 -6.20 15.64
N ARG A 127 23.14 -4.92 16.05
CA ARG A 127 23.94 -4.50 17.22
C ARG A 127 23.41 -5.10 18.52
N ALA A 128 22.10 -5.12 18.71
CA ALA A 128 21.49 -5.73 19.90
C ALA A 128 21.78 -7.24 19.96
N LEU A 129 21.69 -7.95 18.83
CA LEU A 129 22.06 -9.36 18.74
C LEU A 129 23.54 -9.58 19.05
N GLN A 130 24.44 -8.77 18.48
CA GLN A 130 25.87 -8.87 18.78
C GLN A 130 26.19 -8.64 20.26
N SER A 131 25.52 -7.67 20.89
CA SER A 131 25.66 -7.43 22.34
C SER A 131 25.15 -8.62 23.16
N LYS A 132 24.00 -9.19 22.78
CA LYS A 132 23.46 -10.37 23.47
C LYS A 132 24.35 -11.59 23.31
N ASP A 133 24.93 -11.80 22.13
CA ASP A 133 25.89 -12.88 21.90
C ASP A 133 27.16 -12.70 22.73
N SER A 134 27.64 -11.46 22.92
CA SER A 134 28.78 -11.20 23.82
C SER A 134 28.42 -11.45 25.28
N ASP A 135 27.24 -11.03 25.72
CA ASP A 135 26.77 -11.24 27.10
C ASP A 135 26.64 -12.75 27.41
N ILE A 136 26.06 -13.53 26.48
CA ILE A 136 25.90 -14.98 26.61
C ILE A 136 27.27 -15.67 26.68
N ARG A 137 28.24 -15.24 25.85
CA ARG A 137 29.60 -15.79 25.90
C ARG A 137 30.28 -15.51 27.23
N GLU A 138 30.15 -14.29 27.75
CA GLU A 138 30.71 -13.93 29.06
C GLU A 138 30.08 -14.76 30.20
N GLU A 139 28.77 -14.97 30.18
CA GLU A 139 28.08 -15.85 31.14
C GLU A 139 28.53 -17.30 31.02
N GLN A 140 28.68 -17.84 29.80
CA GLN A 140 29.19 -19.19 29.57
C GLN A 140 30.64 -19.38 30.03
N GLU A 141 31.49 -18.36 29.89
CA GLU A 141 32.87 -18.43 30.38
C GLU A 141 32.93 -18.38 31.91
N LYS A 142 32.07 -17.57 32.54
CA LYS A 142 31.92 -17.55 34.01
C LYS A 142 31.46 -18.92 34.51
N THR A 143 30.40 -19.51 33.98
CA THR A 143 29.93 -20.83 34.44
C THR A 143 31.00 -21.92 34.24
N ARG A 144 31.67 -21.95 33.09
CA ARG A 144 32.75 -22.91 32.81
C ARG A 144 33.92 -22.78 33.78
N THR A 145 34.33 -21.55 34.13
CA THR A 145 35.44 -21.35 35.10
C THR A 145 35.06 -21.81 36.51
N TYR A 146 33.81 -21.62 36.95
CA TYR A 146 33.32 -22.13 38.23
C TYR A 146 33.25 -23.67 38.27
N GLU A 147 32.82 -24.32 37.19
CA GLU A 147 32.79 -25.79 37.09
C GLU A 147 34.19 -26.40 37.19
N TRP A 148 35.17 -25.85 36.48
CA TRP A 148 36.54 -26.38 36.49
C TRP A 148 37.25 -26.14 37.83
N THR A 149 37.06 -24.98 38.45
CA THR A 149 37.68 -24.68 39.75
C THR A 149 37.13 -25.53 40.88
N THR A 150 35.81 -25.78 40.91
CA THR A 150 35.18 -26.65 41.91
C THR A 150 35.57 -28.11 41.73
N LEU A 151 35.68 -28.59 40.49
CA LEU A 151 36.15 -29.96 40.17
C LEU A 151 37.60 -30.17 40.62
N ILE A 152 38.50 -29.24 40.31
CA ILE A 152 39.92 -29.31 40.73
C ILE A 152 40.03 -29.31 42.26
N PHE A 153 39.26 -28.43 42.93
CA PHE A 153 39.22 -28.37 44.39
C PHE A 153 38.73 -29.68 45.02
N PHE A 154 37.68 -30.29 44.44
CA PHE A 154 37.15 -31.56 44.92
C PHE A 154 38.15 -32.72 44.78
N ILE A 155 38.81 -32.82 43.62
CA ILE A 155 39.86 -33.83 43.39
C ILE A 155 41.04 -33.63 44.35
N SER A 156 41.49 -32.38 44.53
CA SER A 156 42.57 -32.05 45.46
C SER A 156 42.24 -32.45 46.90
N SER A 157 41.02 -32.19 47.35
CA SER A 157 40.55 -32.57 48.68
C SER A 157 40.52 -34.10 48.87
N LEU A 158 40.03 -34.84 47.87
CA LEU A 158 40.02 -36.31 47.90
C LEU A 158 41.43 -36.92 47.93
N VAL A 159 42.37 -36.38 47.14
CA VAL A 159 43.76 -36.85 47.11
C VAL A 159 44.45 -36.60 48.45
N LEU A 160 44.30 -35.41 49.02
CA LEU A 160 44.86 -35.09 50.34
C LEU A 160 44.24 -35.94 51.45
N GLY A 161 42.92 -36.15 51.42
CA GLY A 161 42.23 -37.04 52.34
C GLY A 161 42.70 -38.50 52.25
N PHE A 162 42.90 -39.01 51.03
CA PHE A 162 43.42 -40.36 50.80
C PHE A 162 44.87 -40.52 51.28
N LEU A 163 45.73 -39.55 50.99
CA LEU A 163 47.12 -39.54 51.47
C LEU A 163 47.20 -39.47 53.00
N TYR A 164 46.35 -38.65 53.64
CA TYR A 164 46.28 -38.56 55.09
C TYR A 164 45.81 -39.87 55.72
N TYR A 165 44.78 -40.51 55.16
CA TYR A 165 44.30 -41.81 55.63
C TYR A 165 45.36 -42.90 55.50
N ARG A 166 46.09 -42.93 54.38
CA ARG A 166 47.18 -43.90 54.15
C ARG A 166 48.39 -43.69 55.06
N ARG A 167 48.64 -42.46 55.53
CA ARG A 167 49.75 -42.16 56.44
C ARG A 167 49.43 -42.42 57.91
N LYS A 168 48.15 -42.47 58.28
CA LYS A 168 47.68 -42.71 59.66
C LYS A 168 47.38 -44.20 59.95
N ARG A 169 47.14 -45.01 58.91
CA ARG A 169 47.21 -46.48 58.98
C ARG A 169 48.65 -46.95 58.87
#